data_AF-A0A2N7IIH9-F1
#
_entry.id   AF-A0A2N7IIH9-F1
#
_cell.length_a   1.000
_cell.length_b   1.000
_cell.length_c   1.000
_cell.angle_alpha   90.00
_cell.angle_beta   90.00
_cell.angle_gamma   90.00
#
_symmetry.space_group_name_H-M   'P 1'
#
loop_
_entity.id
_entity.type
_entity.pdbx_description
1 polymer ?
#
loop_
_entity_poly.entity_id
_entity_poly.type
_entity_poly.pdbx_seq_one_letter_code
_entity_poly.pdbx_strand_id
1 'polypeptide(L)'
;MRRRLNSDLIFQELEPKLKVLIDNYESESIYAVVISEGIVYIHTEAGFNKTINEYIDWWDQANKPLDSWEVLEEYEENKLDTWSDLDGIIDTQIQEKVKVNDPELTGTHKVELLRLINAERASNKLEDTYRSEETRERVRKNIGDWSSRYAIALYGMSGYDEAAYDEHYELSDDDQKLSEYGVAMQALLELVMSSDLFKRVNLSSDFYHRTQEHNY
;
A
#
# COMPACT_ATOMS: atom_id res chain seq x y z
N MET A 1 -34.14 15.06 4.25
CA MET A 1 -34.57 13.84 3.54
C MET A 1 -33.29 13.24 2.97
N ARG A 2 -32.79 12.15 3.53
CA ARG A 2 -31.53 11.53 3.09
C ARG A 2 -31.70 11.02 1.66
N ARG A 3 -30.77 11.34 0.77
CA ARG A 3 -30.75 10.73 -0.57
C ARG A 3 -30.20 9.32 -0.37
N ARG A 4 -30.99 8.31 -0.72
CA ARG A 4 -30.51 6.92 -0.66
C ARG A 4 -29.37 6.72 -1.65
N LEU A 5 -28.45 5.85 -1.29
CA LEU A 5 -27.43 5.34 -2.21
C LEU A 5 -28.13 4.71 -3.42
N ASN A 6 -27.59 4.97 -4.61
CA ASN A 6 -28.13 4.48 -5.86
C ASN A 6 -26.99 4.10 -6.81
N SER A 7 -26.75 2.80 -6.94
CA SER A 7 -25.68 2.25 -7.77
C SER A 7 -25.83 2.58 -9.25
N ASP A 8 -27.05 2.64 -9.79
CA ASP A 8 -27.29 3.01 -11.20
C ASP A 8 -26.89 4.46 -11.48
N LEU A 9 -27.26 5.40 -10.59
CA LEU A 9 -26.89 6.80 -10.72
C LEU A 9 -25.39 7.01 -10.56
N ILE A 10 -24.76 6.30 -9.60
CA ILE A 10 -23.31 6.31 -9.45
C ILE A 10 -22.67 5.79 -10.74
N PHE A 11 -23.14 4.66 -11.26
CA PHE A 11 -22.58 4.04 -12.46
C PHE A 11 -22.70 4.95 -13.69
N GLN A 12 -23.83 5.64 -13.88
CA GLN A 12 -24.00 6.60 -14.99
C GLN A 12 -22.95 7.72 -14.96
N GLU A 13 -22.52 8.16 -13.78
CA GLU A 13 -21.49 9.19 -13.63
C GLU A 13 -20.06 8.59 -13.67
N LEU A 14 -19.90 7.38 -13.12
CA LEU A 14 -18.64 6.66 -13.04
C LEU A 14 -18.18 6.12 -14.40
N GLU A 15 -19.07 5.48 -15.17
CA GLU A 15 -18.75 4.78 -16.42
C GLU A 15 -17.91 5.61 -17.40
N PRO A 16 -18.26 6.88 -17.74
CA PRO A 16 -17.43 7.69 -18.63
C PRO A 16 -16.05 8.02 -18.04
N LYS A 17 -15.94 8.22 -16.71
CA LYS A 17 -14.65 8.47 -16.04
C LYS A 17 -13.79 7.22 -16.02
N LEU A 18 -14.41 6.07 -15.74
CA LEU A 18 -13.75 4.77 -15.75
C LEU A 18 -13.26 4.42 -17.15
N LYS A 19 -14.03 4.76 -18.19
CA LYS A 19 -13.58 4.65 -19.57
C LYS A 19 -12.30 5.44 -19.84
N VAL A 20 -12.27 6.72 -19.48
CA VAL A 20 -11.07 7.56 -19.69
C VAL A 20 -9.88 7.00 -18.92
N LEU A 21 -10.10 6.53 -17.69
CA LEU A 21 -9.04 5.94 -16.89
C LEU A 21 -8.47 4.67 -17.53
N ILE A 22 -9.35 3.76 -17.97
CA ILE A 22 -8.98 2.54 -18.67
C ILE A 22 -8.22 2.85 -19.97
N ASP A 23 -8.70 3.81 -20.76
CA ASP A 23 -8.08 4.19 -22.02
C ASP A 23 -6.63 4.70 -21.81
N ASN A 24 -6.33 5.36 -20.67
CA ASN A 24 -4.96 5.78 -20.32
C ASN A 24 -3.99 4.61 -20.07
N TYR A 25 -4.52 3.42 -19.79
CA TYR A 25 -3.74 2.21 -19.49
C TYR A 25 -4.07 1.07 -20.46
N GLU A 26 -4.57 1.37 -21.66
CA GLU A 26 -5.01 0.36 -22.64
C GLU A 26 -3.91 -0.63 -23.05
N SER A 27 -2.64 -0.22 -22.96
CA SER A 27 -1.47 -1.05 -23.23
C SER A 27 -1.07 -1.97 -22.07
N GLU A 28 -1.63 -1.76 -20.89
CA GLU A 28 -1.31 -2.51 -19.68
C GLU A 28 -2.35 -3.63 -19.45
N SER A 29 -1.92 -4.74 -18.85
CA SER A 29 -2.85 -5.77 -18.39
C SER A 29 -3.46 -5.35 -17.06
N ILE A 30 -4.78 -5.20 -17.01
CA ILE A 30 -5.52 -4.96 -15.77
C ILE A 30 -5.67 -6.28 -15.02
N TYR A 31 -5.29 -6.31 -13.74
CA TYR A 31 -5.43 -7.51 -12.90
C TYR A 31 -6.46 -7.37 -11.78
N ALA A 32 -6.91 -6.15 -11.48
CA ALA A 32 -7.88 -5.96 -10.41
C ALA A 32 -8.85 -4.80 -10.64
N VAL A 33 -10.09 -4.99 -10.21
CA VAL A 33 -11.08 -3.91 -9.96
C VAL A 33 -11.57 -4.03 -8.52
N VAL A 34 -11.31 -3.03 -7.69
CA VAL A 34 -11.70 -3.05 -6.28
C VAL A 34 -12.48 -1.80 -5.93
N ILE A 35 -13.60 -1.96 -5.21
CA ILE A 35 -14.31 -0.83 -4.60
C ILE A 35 -14.04 -0.87 -3.10
N SER A 36 -13.47 0.20 -2.57
CA SER A 36 -13.13 0.34 -1.15
C SER A 36 -13.26 1.80 -0.73
N GLU A 37 -13.87 2.08 0.42
CA GLU A 37 -14.00 3.42 1.00
C GLU A 37 -14.45 4.52 0.02
N GLY A 38 -15.51 4.26 -0.74
CA GLY A 38 -16.01 5.23 -1.71
C GLY A 38 -15.06 5.50 -2.87
N ILE A 39 -14.11 4.60 -3.14
CA ILE A 39 -13.14 4.71 -4.23
C ILE A 39 -13.17 3.45 -5.08
N VAL A 40 -13.17 3.63 -6.40
CA VAL A 40 -13.03 2.56 -7.38
C VAL A 40 -11.60 2.54 -7.88
N TYR A 41 -10.91 1.45 -7.63
CA TYR A 41 -9.55 1.19 -8.09
C TYR A 41 -9.56 0.24 -9.30
N ILE A 42 -8.77 0.57 -10.32
CA ILE A 42 -8.37 -0.39 -11.37
C ILE A 42 -6.86 -0.53 -11.35
N HIS A 43 -6.32 -1.71 -11.11
CA HIS A 43 -4.87 -1.87 -11.05
C HIS A 43 -4.34 -2.81 -12.14
N THR A 44 -3.07 -2.58 -12.48
CA THR A 44 -2.42 -3.13 -13.66
C THR A 44 -1.10 -3.80 -13.31
N GLU A 45 -0.68 -4.76 -14.13
CA GLU A 45 0.60 -5.44 -13.95
C GLU A 45 1.77 -4.48 -13.96
N ALA A 46 1.73 -3.45 -14.79
CA ALA A 46 2.78 -2.45 -14.85
C ALA A 46 2.82 -1.61 -13.55
N GLY A 47 1.65 -1.25 -13.01
CA GLY A 47 1.53 -0.58 -11.73
C GLY A 47 2.09 -1.42 -10.57
N PHE A 48 1.66 -2.67 -10.47
CA PHE A 48 2.17 -3.61 -9.46
C PHE A 48 3.68 -3.80 -9.57
N ASN A 49 4.20 -4.05 -10.78
CA ASN A 49 5.64 -4.24 -10.99
C ASN A 49 6.44 -3.00 -10.62
N LYS A 50 5.89 -1.80 -10.81
CA LYS A 50 6.52 -0.57 -10.34
C LYS A 50 6.61 -0.55 -8.81
N THR A 51 5.48 -0.73 -8.12
CA THR A 51 5.41 -0.71 -6.65
C THR A 51 6.34 -1.76 -6.02
N ILE A 52 6.31 -3.01 -6.50
CA ILE A 52 7.15 -4.08 -5.92
C ILE A 52 8.64 -3.81 -6.15
N ASN A 53 9.02 -3.22 -7.28
CA ASN A 53 10.41 -2.86 -7.54
C ASN A 53 10.87 -1.70 -6.65
N GLU A 54 10.00 -0.72 -6.37
CA GLU A 54 10.30 0.35 -5.41
C GLU A 54 10.55 -0.21 -3.99
N TYR A 55 9.76 -1.21 -3.55
CA TYR A 55 10.02 -1.90 -2.28
C TYR A 55 11.31 -2.72 -2.28
N ILE A 56 11.58 -3.42 -3.38
CA ILE A 56 12.82 -4.18 -3.53
C ILE A 56 14.04 -3.25 -3.48
N ASP A 57 14.00 -2.13 -4.20
CA ASP A 57 15.10 -1.16 -4.24
C ASP A 57 15.32 -0.51 -2.87
N TRP A 58 14.24 -0.12 -2.19
CA TRP A 58 14.30 0.38 -0.82
C TRP A 58 14.88 -0.65 0.15
N TRP A 59 14.43 -1.91 0.07
CA TRP A 59 14.92 -3.00 0.91
C TRP A 59 16.40 -3.28 0.68
N ASP A 60 16.84 -3.32 -0.58
CA ASP A 60 18.23 -3.55 -0.96
C ASP A 60 19.14 -2.42 -0.46
N GLN A 61 18.67 -1.17 -0.51
CA GLN A 61 19.37 0.00 0.00
C GLN A 61 19.45 -0.02 1.54
N ALA A 62 18.33 -0.22 2.23
CA ALA A 62 18.26 -0.28 3.69
C ALA A 62 19.17 -1.38 4.27
N ASN A 63 19.30 -2.51 3.56
CA ASN A 63 20.13 -3.63 3.97
C ASN A 63 21.51 -3.69 3.28
N LYS A 64 21.94 -2.61 2.62
CA LYS A 64 23.31 -2.52 2.09
C LYS A 64 24.31 -2.44 3.25
N PRO A 65 25.40 -3.23 3.24
CA PRO A 65 26.46 -3.08 4.23
C PRO A 65 27.03 -1.66 4.22
N LEU A 66 27.30 -1.14 5.41
CA LEU A 66 27.93 0.15 5.64
C LEU A 66 29.44 -0.05 5.78
N ASP A 67 30.21 0.66 4.98
CA ASP A 67 31.68 0.56 5.00
C ASP A 67 32.30 1.37 6.17
N SER A 68 31.60 2.38 6.67
CA SER A 68 32.04 3.20 7.80
C SER A 68 30.86 3.86 8.53
N TRP A 69 31.14 4.48 9.68
CA TRP A 69 30.15 5.25 10.44
C TRP A 69 29.71 6.51 9.70
N GLU A 70 30.63 7.16 8.98
CA GLU A 70 30.34 8.37 8.20
C GLU A 70 29.33 8.09 7.08
N VAL A 71 29.30 6.87 6.53
CA VAL A 71 28.28 6.46 5.55
C VAL A 71 26.90 6.39 6.20
N LEU A 72 26.80 5.98 7.47
CA LEU A 72 25.54 6.02 8.20
C LEU A 72 25.10 7.47 8.46
N GLU A 73 26.02 8.34 8.88
CA GLU A 73 25.74 9.78 9.08
C GLU A 73 25.29 10.47 7.79
N GLU A 74 25.88 10.11 6.65
CA GLU A 74 25.45 10.62 5.33
C GLU A 74 24.06 10.12 4.96
N TYR A 75 23.78 8.83 5.20
CA TYR A 75 22.47 8.24 4.93
C TYR A 75 21.36 8.85 5.80
N GLU A 76 21.64 9.13 7.06
CA GLU A 76 20.71 9.77 8.00
C GLU A 76 20.67 11.31 7.87
N GLU A 77 21.48 11.87 6.97
CA GLU A 77 21.66 13.31 6.77
C GLU A 77 21.97 14.08 8.08
N ASN A 78 22.61 13.42 9.05
CA ASN A 78 22.83 13.96 10.38
C ASN A 78 24.12 13.43 11.04
N LYS A 79 24.67 14.22 11.97
CA LYS A 79 25.79 13.77 12.82
C LYS A 79 25.26 12.93 13.98
N LEU A 80 25.93 11.79 14.21
CA LEU A 80 25.52 10.79 15.19
C LEU A 80 26.62 10.68 16.26
N ASP A 81 26.66 11.66 17.15
CA ASP A 81 27.75 11.85 18.12
C ASP A 81 27.34 11.56 19.57
N THR A 82 26.04 11.40 19.82
CA THR A 82 25.48 11.07 21.14
C THR A 82 24.58 9.84 21.05
N TRP A 83 24.33 9.20 22.19
CA TRP A 83 23.38 8.08 22.25
C TRP A 83 21.97 8.48 21.82
N SER A 84 21.53 9.71 22.14
CA SER A 84 20.21 10.21 21.73
C SER A 84 20.09 10.45 20.23
N ASP A 85 21.20 10.70 19.53
CA ASP A 85 21.15 10.85 18.07
C ASP A 85 20.82 9.52 17.38
N LEU A 86 20.99 8.39 18.08
CA LEU A 86 20.73 7.04 17.55
C LEU A 86 19.26 6.62 17.74
N ASP A 87 18.48 7.35 18.53
CA ASP A 87 17.10 7.01 18.86
C ASP A 87 16.23 7.05 17.59
N GLY A 88 15.61 5.92 17.26
CA GLY A 88 14.82 5.75 16.04
C GLY A 88 15.62 5.44 14.77
N ILE A 89 16.96 5.47 14.85
CA ILE A 89 17.87 5.11 13.74
C ILE A 89 18.42 3.70 13.92
N ILE A 90 18.92 3.40 15.13
CA ILE A 90 19.48 2.10 15.47
C ILE A 90 18.53 1.41 16.46
N ASP A 91 18.23 0.13 16.22
CA ASP A 91 17.42 -0.67 17.12
C ASP A 91 17.93 -0.61 18.56
N THR A 92 17.03 -0.31 19.49
CA THR A 92 17.35 -0.16 20.92
C THR A 92 18.07 -1.38 21.49
N GLN A 93 17.74 -2.59 21.04
CA GLN A 93 18.42 -3.82 21.47
C GLN A 93 19.88 -3.88 21.00
N ILE A 94 20.19 -3.34 19.82
CA ILE A 94 21.57 -3.20 19.35
C ILE A 94 22.30 -2.17 20.22
N GLN A 95 21.66 -1.03 20.49
CA GLN A 95 22.24 0.00 21.34
C GLN A 95 22.55 -0.52 22.75
N GLU A 96 21.61 -1.22 23.40
CA GLU A 96 21.76 -1.78 24.75
C GLU A 96 22.89 -2.80 24.85
N LYS A 97 23.17 -3.58 23.80
CA LYS A 97 24.30 -4.52 23.77
C LYS A 97 25.66 -3.82 23.83
N VAL A 98 25.74 -2.58 23.34
CA VAL A 98 26.99 -1.81 23.26
C VAL A 98 27.10 -0.77 24.38
N LYS A 99 25.97 -0.24 24.86
CA LYS A 99 25.90 0.80 25.88
C LYS A 99 26.21 0.21 27.27
N VAL A 100 27.48 -0.01 27.56
CA VAL A 100 27.97 -0.58 28.84
C VAL A 100 27.97 0.48 29.95
N ASN A 101 26.80 1.05 30.27
CA ASN A 101 26.64 2.17 31.23
C ASN A 101 27.54 3.38 30.94
N ASP A 102 28.08 3.50 29.73
CA ASP A 102 28.93 4.61 29.33
C ASP A 102 28.03 5.77 28.87
N PRO A 103 28.15 6.96 29.49
CA PRO A 103 27.36 8.12 29.09
C PRO A 103 27.74 8.68 27.72
N GLU A 104 28.93 8.36 27.19
CA GLU A 104 29.44 8.93 25.94
C GLU A 104 29.48 7.91 24.80
N LEU A 105 29.12 8.35 23.59
CA LEU A 105 29.27 7.55 22.38
C LEU A 105 30.71 7.70 21.88
N THR A 106 31.52 6.66 22.06
CA THR A 106 32.94 6.67 21.70
C THR A 106 33.18 6.07 20.32
N GLY A 107 34.36 6.29 19.74
CA GLY A 107 34.76 5.63 18.49
C GLY A 107 34.73 4.10 18.56
N THR A 108 35.03 3.51 19.73
CA THR A 108 34.93 2.07 19.95
C THR A 108 33.48 1.59 19.90
N HIS A 109 32.54 2.36 20.47
CA HIS A 109 31.11 2.08 20.37
C HIS A 109 30.63 2.14 18.92
N LYS A 110 31.02 3.19 18.17
CA LYS A 110 30.66 3.34 16.74
C LYS A 110 31.12 2.13 15.90
N VAL A 111 32.33 1.61 16.14
CA VAL A 111 32.84 0.40 15.45
C VAL A 111 32.02 -0.84 15.78
N GLU A 112 31.70 -1.08 17.05
CA GLU A 112 30.92 -2.26 17.44
C GLU A 112 29.45 -2.17 16.99
N LEU A 113 28.84 -0.99 17.08
CA LEU A 113 27.50 -0.73 16.53
C LEU A 113 27.47 -1.02 15.02
N LEU A 114 28.44 -0.50 14.27
CA LEU A 114 28.54 -0.75 12.83
C LEU A 114 28.63 -2.26 12.51
N ARG A 115 29.39 -3.02 13.31
CA ARG A 115 29.51 -4.48 13.18
C ARG A 115 28.15 -5.16 13.40
N LEU A 116 27.41 -4.76 14.42
CA LEU A 116 26.10 -5.34 14.75
C LEU A 116 25.03 -4.96 13.72
N ILE A 117 24.99 -3.70 13.27
CA ILE A 117 24.10 -3.23 12.21
C ILE A 117 24.34 -4.02 10.92
N ASN A 118 25.61 -4.18 10.50
CA ASN A 118 25.93 -4.94 9.30
C ASN A 118 25.58 -6.43 9.42
N ALA A 119 25.69 -7.02 10.62
CA ALA A 119 25.27 -8.40 10.87
C ALA A 119 23.74 -8.55 10.74
N GLU A 120 22.97 -7.60 11.27
CA GLU A 120 21.51 -7.57 11.11
C GLU A 120 21.09 -7.38 9.65
N ARG A 121 21.67 -6.38 8.95
CA ARG A 121 21.42 -6.16 7.52
C ARG A 121 21.74 -7.38 6.66
N ALA A 122 22.82 -8.11 6.99
CA ALA A 122 23.16 -9.36 6.31
C ALA A 122 22.14 -10.47 6.59
N SER A 123 21.62 -10.57 7.81
CA SER A 123 20.55 -11.51 8.17
C SER A 123 19.27 -11.21 7.38
N ASN A 124 18.85 -9.94 7.34
CA ASN A 124 17.65 -9.51 6.62
C ASN A 124 17.72 -9.83 5.13
N LYS A 125 18.89 -9.67 4.49
CA LYS A 125 19.07 -10.04 3.07
C LYS A 125 18.86 -11.52 2.79
N LEU A 126 19.19 -12.40 3.74
CA LEU A 126 18.93 -13.84 3.59
C LEU A 126 17.44 -14.16 3.66
N GLU A 127 16.67 -13.32 4.34
CA GLU A 127 15.22 -13.47 4.50
C GLU A 127 14.41 -12.74 3.42
N ASP A 128 15.05 -12.08 2.43
CA ASP A 128 14.41 -11.19 1.46
C ASP A 128 13.01 -11.61 1.03
N THR A 129 12.03 -10.98 1.69
CA THR A 129 10.64 -11.37 1.59
C THR A 129 10.01 -10.78 0.34
N TYR A 130 10.39 -9.58 -0.12
CA TYR A 130 9.76 -8.91 -1.26
C TYR A 130 9.93 -9.64 -2.59
N ARG A 131 10.96 -10.48 -2.71
CA ARG A 131 11.16 -11.35 -3.88
C ARG A 131 10.43 -12.70 -3.77
N SER A 132 9.94 -13.07 -2.59
CA SER A 132 9.12 -14.26 -2.38
C SER A 132 7.73 -14.11 -3.01
N GLU A 133 7.19 -15.21 -3.53
CA GLU A 133 5.84 -15.21 -4.12
C GLU A 133 4.78 -14.79 -3.11
N GLU A 134 4.89 -15.23 -1.86
CA GLU A 134 3.96 -14.89 -0.79
C GLU A 134 3.88 -13.37 -0.54
N THR A 135 5.03 -12.70 -0.48
CA THR A 135 5.05 -11.24 -0.24
C THR A 135 4.62 -10.49 -1.48
N ARG A 136 5.01 -10.96 -2.67
CA ARG A 136 4.54 -10.38 -3.94
C ARG A 136 3.02 -10.41 -4.01
N GLU A 137 2.41 -11.53 -3.64
CA GLU A 137 0.95 -11.67 -3.61
C GLU A 137 0.29 -10.81 -2.52
N ARG A 138 0.94 -10.65 -1.36
CA ARG A 138 0.50 -9.73 -0.31
C ARG A 138 0.48 -8.29 -0.79
N VAL A 139 1.57 -7.82 -1.43
CA VAL A 139 1.67 -6.46 -1.99
C VAL A 139 0.65 -6.28 -3.12
N ARG A 140 0.51 -7.28 -4.00
CA ARG A 140 -0.44 -7.27 -5.11
C ARG A 140 -1.87 -6.99 -4.66
N LYS A 141 -2.27 -7.55 -3.51
CA LYS A 141 -3.61 -7.41 -2.90
C LYS A 141 -3.73 -6.26 -1.90
N ASN A 142 -2.64 -5.57 -1.57
CA ASN A 142 -2.66 -4.45 -0.65
C ASN A 142 -3.06 -3.16 -1.37
N ILE A 143 -4.35 -2.82 -1.31
CA ILE A 143 -4.88 -1.61 -1.93
C ILE A 143 -4.27 -0.31 -1.38
N GLY A 144 -3.73 -0.33 -0.16
CA GLY A 144 -3.05 0.83 0.43
C GLY A 144 -1.74 1.21 -0.30
N ASP A 145 -1.13 0.25 -1.00
CA ASP A 145 0.09 0.48 -1.78
C ASP A 145 -0.23 0.88 -3.24
N TRP A 146 -1.52 0.88 -3.61
CA TRP A 146 -1.92 1.18 -4.98
C TRP A 146 -1.91 2.69 -5.20
N SER A 147 -1.26 3.12 -6.28
CA SER A 147 -1.16 4.54 -6.61
C SER A 147 -2.54 5.13 -6.93
N SER A 148 -2.85 6.30 -6.37
CA SER A 148 -4.11 7.03 -6.61
C SER A 148 -4.37 7.37 -8.08
N ARG A 149 -3.36 7.31 -8.95
CA ARG A 149 -3.51 7.44 -10.42
C ARG A 149 -4.37 6.33 -11.05
N TYR A 150 -4.64 5.27 -10.30
CA TYR A 150 -5.44 4.10 -10.66
C TYR A 150 -6.84 4.14 -10.04
N ALA A 151 -7.24 5.28 -9.47
CA ALA A 151 -8.43 5.38 -8.63
C ALA A 151 -9.40 6.47 -9.09
N ILE A 152 -10.69 6.26 -8.82
CA ILE A 152 -11.77 7.25 -9.00
C ILE A 152 -12.56 7.33 -7.70
N ALA A 153 -12.55 8.49 -7.06
CA ALA A 153 -13.39 8.77 -5.90
C ALA A 153 -14.86 8.91 -6.30
N LEU A 154 -15.76 8.26 -5.56
CA LEU A 154 -17.22 8.34 -5.70
C LEU A 154 -17.81 9.53 -4.94
N TYR A 155 -17.07 10.11 -3.99
CA TYR A 155 -17.49 11.27 -3.21
C TYR A 155 -17.91 12.43 -4.11
N GLY A 156 -19.12 12.94 -3.87
CA GLY A 156 -19.72 14.01 -4.65
C GLY A 156 -20.42 13.56 -5.95
N MET A 157 -20.36 12.28 -6.32
CA MET A 157 -21.12 11.77 -7.46
C MET A 157 -22.61 11.68 -7.17
N SER A 158 -23.40 11.80 -8.22
CA SER A 158 -24.84 11.58 -8.19
C SER A 158 -25.14 10.15 -7.73
N GLY A 159 -25.98 10.02 -6.71
CA GLY A 159 -26.36 8.71 -6.16
C GLY A 159 -25.41 8.19 -5.07
N TYR A 160 -24.27 8.83 -4.82
CA TYR A 160 -23.41 8.52 -3.67
C TYR A 160 -23.88 9.29 -2.43
N ASP A 161 -23.95 8.61 -1.28
CA ASP A 161 -24.28 9.20 0.03
C ASP A 161 -23.17 8.90 1.04
N GLU A 162 -22.39 9.92 1.38
CA GLU A 162 -21.27 9.83 2.33
C GLU A 162 -21.75 9.42 3.73
N ALA A 163 -22.94 9.88 4.15
CA ALA A 163 -23.50 9.48 5.44
C ALA A 163 -23.79 7.97 5.52
N ALA A 164 -24.02 7.31 4.37
CA ALA A 164 -24.19 5.85 4.33
C ALA A 164 -22.86 5.09 4.44
N TYR A 165 -21.77 5.69 3.98
CA TYR A 165 -20.44 5.18 4.27
C TYR A 165 -20.09 5.35 5.76
N ASP A 166 -20.33 6.54 6.34
CA ASP A 166 -20.05 6.80 7.76
C ASP A 166 -20.80 5.82 8.67
N GLU A 167 -22.09 5.58 8.41
CA GLU A 167 -22.87 4.60 9.17
C GLU A 167 -22.38 3.17 8.97
N HIS A 168 -21.93 2.83 7.76
CA HIS A 168 -21.38 1.51 7.46
C HIS A 168 -20.08 1.24 8.21
N TYR A 169 -19.19 2.24 8.30
CA TYR A 169 -17.91 2.11 8.97
C TYR A 169 -18.04 1.73 10.44
N GLU A 170 -19.11 2.15 11.11
CA GLU A 170 -19.38 1.86 12.52
C GLU A 170 -20.01 0.47 12.77
N LEU A 171 -20.30 -0.30 11.72
CA LEU A 171 -20.91 -1.63 11.82
C LEU A 171 -19.86 -2.74 11.98
N SER A 172 -20.30 -3.89 12.49
CA SER A 172 -19.49 -5.11 12.48
C SER A 172 -19.27 -5.63 11.06
N ASP A 173 -18.22 -6.41 10.81
CA ASP A 173 -17.90 -6.99 9.49
C ASP A 173 -19.08 -7.74 8.86
N ASP A 174 -19.91 -8.41 9.67
CA ASP A 174 -21.07 -9.15 9.17
C ASP A 174 -22.25 -8.23 8.85
N ASP A 175 -22.45 -7.16 9.63
CA ASP A 175 -23.49 -6.16 9.40
C ASP A 175 -23.13 -5.21 8.23
N GLN A 176 -21.85 -4.94 8.02
CA GLN A 176 -21.33 -4.16 6.90
C GLN A 176 -21.78 -4.74 5.56
N LYS A 177 -21.76 -6.08 5.41
CA LYS A 177 -22.23 -6.79 4.20
C LYS A 177 -23.72 -6.56 3.90
N LEU A 178 -24.51 -6.26 4.93
CA LEU A 178 -25.98 -6.10 4.83
C LEU A 178 -26.41 -4.62 4.87
N SER A 179 -25.49 -3.71 5.15
CA SER A 179 -25.73 -2.27 5.17
C SER A 179 -26.15 -1.73 3.80
N GLU A 180 -26.78 -0.55 3.79
CA GLU A 180 -27.13 0.15 2.54
C GLU A 180 -25.90 0.38 1.66
N TYR A 181 -24.77 0.77 2.26
CA TYR A 181 -23.51 0.97 1.55
C TYR A 181 -22.93 -0.31 0.97
N GLY A 182 -22.78 -1.37 1.77
CA GLY A 182 -22.22 -2.64 1.31
C GLY A 182 -23.01 -3.24 0.15
N VAL A 183 -24.35 -3.21 0.26
CA VAL A 183 -25.25 -3.67 -0.81
C VAL A 183 -25.12 -2.80 -2.07
N ALA A 184 -25.06 -1.47 -1.92
CA ALA A 184 -24.94 -0.56 -3.05
C ALA A 184 -23.58 -0.68 -3.76
N MET A 185 -22.47 -0.83 -3.03
CA MET A 185 -21.14 -1.00 -3.63
C MET A 185 -21.01 -2.36 -4.33
N GLN A 186 -21.60 -3.42 -3.78
CA GLN A 186 -21.65 -4.72 -4.45
C GLN A 186 -22.46 -4.64 -5.76
N ALA A 187 -23.63 -3.98 -5.73
CA ALA A 187 -24.43 -3.76 -6.94
C ALA A 187 -23.70 -2.87 -7.97
N LEU A 188 -22.97 -1.85 -7.51
CA LEU A 188 -22.14 -1.01 -8.37
C LEU A 188 -21.02 -1.82 -9.04
N LEU A 189 -20.35 -2.71 -8.28
CA LEU A 189 -19.34 -3.59 -8.84
C LEU A 189 -19.91 -4.49 -9.94
N GLU A 190 -21.11 -5.05 -9.74
CA GLU A 190 -21.79 -5.87 -10.75
C GLU A 190 -22.12 -5.07 -12.01
N LEU A 191 -22.56 -3.82 -11.89
CA LEU A 191 -22.79 -2.93 -13.02
C LEU A 191 -21.49 -2.65 -13.78
N VAL A 192 -20.41 -2.33 -13.05
CA VAL A 192 -19.07 -2.08 -13.62
C VAL A 192 -18.58 -3.29 -14.41
N MET A 193 -18.70 -4.49 -13.84
CA MET A 193 -18.23 -5.72 -14.49
C MET A 193 -19.13 -6.20 -15.64
N SER A 194 -20.41 -5.81 -15.64
CA SER A 194 -21.34 -6.10 -16.74
C SER A 194 -21.19 -5.15 -17.93
N SER A 195 -20.45 -4.05 -17.76
CA SER A 195 -20.19 -3.08 -18.82
C SER A 195 -19.27 -3.64 -19.91
N ASP A 196 -19.42 -3.10 -21.12
CA ASP A 196 -18.54 -3.40 -22.25
C ASP A 196 -17.11 -2.85 -22.09
N LEU A 197 -16.85 -2.04 -21.06
CA LEU A 197 -15.53 -1.46 -20.78
C LEU A 197 -14.43 -2.53 -20.73
N PHE A 198 -14.68 -3.64 -20.03
CA PHE A 198 -13.67 -4.69 -19.85
C PHE A 198 -13.60 -5.69 -21.01
N LYS A 199 -14.48 -5.60 -22.02
CA LYS A 199 -14.42 -6.47 -23.22
C LYS A 199 -13.32 -6.05 -24.19
N ARG A 200 -12.78 -4.84 -24.05
CA ARG A 200 -11.84 -4.24 -25.00
C ARG A 200 -10.44 -4.02 -24.42
N VAL A 201 -10.22 -4.42 -23.17
CA VAL A 201 -8.97 -4.24 -22.45
C VAL A 201 -8.25 -5.57 -22.31
N ASN A 202 -6.95 -5.50 -22.05
CA ASN A 202 -6.18 -6.68 -21.70
C ASN A 202 -6.38 -7.00 -20.22
N LEU A 203 -6.92 -8.17 -19.90
CA LEU A 203 -7.05 -8.65 -18.53
C LEU A 203 -5.94 -9.66 -18.24
N SER A 204 -5.37 -9.59 -17.04
CA SER A 204 -4.46 -10.65 -16.58
C SER A 204 -5.20 -11.97 -16.41
N SER A 205 -4.47 -13.09 -16.47
CA SER A 205 -5.02 -14.44 -16.25
C SER A 205 -5.60 -14.66 -14.85
N ASP A 206 -5.09 -13.92 -13.87
CA ASP A 206 -5.51 -13.93 -12.48
C ASP A 206 -6.38 -12.70 -12.13
N PHE A 207 -6.99 -12.07 -13.14
CA PHE A 207 -7.86 -10.92 -12.95
C PHE A 207 -8.95 -11.21 -11.91
N TYR A 208 -9.09 -10.31 -10.93
CA TYR A 208 -10.12 -10.42 -9.90
C TYR A 208 -10.87 -9.10 -9.69
N HIS A 209 -12.05 -9.20 -9.08
CA HIS A 209 -12.83 -8.05 -8.69
C HIS A 209 -13.53 -8.28 -7.34
N ARG A 210 -13.62 -7.25 -6.51
CA ARG A 210 -14.33 -7.35 -5.22
C ARG A 210 -14.68 -5.98 -4.63
N THR A 211 -15.63 -5.95 -3.72
CA THR A 211 -15.65 -4.93 -2.68
C THR A 211 -14.64 -5.32 -1.59
N GLN A 212 -14.03 -4.33 -0.95
CA GLN A 212 -13.09 -4.56 0.14
C GLN A 212 -13.27 -3.51 1.22
N GLU A 213 -13.44 -3.98 2.45
CA GLU A 213 -13.42 -3.13 3.63
C GLU A 213 -11.97 -2.95 4.12
N HIS A 214 -11.67 -1.82 4.77
CA HIS A 214 -10.38 -1.60 5.41
C HIS A 214 -10.28 -2.44 6.69
N ASN A 215 -9.36 -3.39 6.70
CA ASN A 215 -8.94 -4.07 7.92
C ASN A 215 -7.67 -3.38 8.40
N TYR A 216 -7.78 -2.49 9.41
CA TYR A 216 -6.62 -1.95 10.13
C TYR A 216 -6.02 -2.99 11.09
#